data_AF-A0A497H8Z8-F1
#
_entry.id   AF-A0A497H8Z8-F1
#
_cell.length_a   1.000
_cell.length_b   1.000
_cell.length_c   1.000
_cell.angle_alpha   90.00
_cell.angle_beta   90.00
_cell.angle_gamma   90.00
#
_symmetry.space_group_name_H-M   'P 1'
#
loop_
_entity.id
_entity.type
_entity.pdbx_description
1 polymer ?
#
loop_
_entity_poly.entity_id
_entity_poly.type
_entity_poly.pdbx_seq_one_letter_code
_entity_poly.pdbx_strand_id
1 'polypeptide(L)'
;MGKTEENIANFLVLLFILFAAIYLLVSLTPLVYLLTALGIILFVFFVSTYLLYKKKQKFLPLEILDRLGKFIADALGGISSDKKPSKAPGRISPPLSQKQKDKIIIELAKGRCEYPNCNREENLEVHHIIPRSQGGRNTYDNLIVLCPTHHAMADKGGIPRSRLQYIVRHRNR
;
A
#
# COMPACT_ATOMS: atom_id res chain seq x y z
N MET A 1 39.12 -14.62 67.71
CA MET A 1 37.76 -14.79 67.17
C MET A 1 37.12 -13.48 66.72
N GLY A 2 37.26 -12.34 67.42
CA GLY A 2 36.60 -11.09 67.03
C GLY A 2 37.00 -10.48 65.67
N LYS A 3 38.30 -10.51 65.31
CA LYS A 3 38.81 -9.89 64.07
C LYS A 3 38.37 -10.61 62.79
N THR A 4 38.17 -11.93 62.86
CA THR A 4 37.64 -12.75 61.76
C THR A 4 36.15 -12.48 61.52
N GLU A 5 35.36 -12.34 62.59
CA GLU A 5 33.93 -11.99 62.51
C GLU A 5 33.73 -10.59 61.90
N GLU A 6 34.55 -9.62 62.32
CA GLU A 6 34.52 -8.25 61.78
C GLU A 6 34.88 -8.20 60.29
N ASN A 7 35.89 -8.96 59.87
CA ASN A 7 36.26 -9.06 58.46
C ASN A 7 35.16 -9.71 57.61
N ILE A 8 34.47 -10.72 58.15
CA ILE A 8 33.33 -11.37 57.49
C ILE A 8 32.17 -10.38 57.36
N ALA A 9 31.84 -9.64 58.43
CA ALA A 9 30.79 -8.62 58.41
C ALA A 9 31.09 -7.52 57.38
N ASN A 10 32.31 -6.99 57.35
CA ASN A 10 32.71 -5.97 56.38
C ASN A 10 32.66 -6.50 54.93
N PHE A 11 33.04 -7.76 54.71
CA PHE A 11 32.94 -8.40 53.41
C PHE A 11 31.48 -8.54 52.95
N LEU A 12 30.58 -8.94 53.85
CA LEU A 12 29.15 -9.05 53.54
C LEU A 12 28.52 -7.69 53.23
N VAL A 13 28.92 -6.64 53.93
CA VAL A 13 28.47 -5.26 53.65
C VAL A 13 28.94 -4.81 52.26
N LEU A 14 30.21 -5.04 51.92
CA LEU A 14 30.74 -4.71 50.59
C LEU A 14 30.04 -5.49 49.48
N LEU A 15 29.74 -6.77 49.72
CA LEU A 15 29.00 -7.62 48.79
C LEU A 15 27.58 -7.08 48.55
N PHE A 16 26.89 -6.66 49.61
CA PHE A 16 25.56 -6.09 49.52
C PHE A 16 25.55 -4.78 48.72
N ILE A 17 26.53 -3.89 48.96
CA ILE A 17 26.69 -2.64 48.22
C ILE A 17 26.95 -2.92 46.72
N LEU A 18 27.76 -3.92 46.41
CA LEU A 18 28.03 -4.34 45.03
C LEU A 18 26.77 -4.83 44.32
N PHE A 19 25.99 -5.71 44.96
CA PHE A 19 24.73 -6.20 44.39
C PHE A 19 23.69 -5.08 44.22
N ALA A 20 23.59 -4.16 45.18
CA ALA A 20 22.72 -3.00 45.08
C ALA A 20 23.13 -2.08 43.92
N ALA A 21 24.43 -1.86 43.70
CA ALA A 21 24.95 -1.07 42.58
C ALA A 21 24.69 -1.74 41.22
N ILE A 22 24.90 -3.07 41.11
CA ILE A 22 24.57 -3.84 39.90
C ILE A 22 23.07 -3.81 39.63
N TYR A 23 22.24 -4.01 40.67
CA TYR A 23 20.79 -3.93 40.55
C TYR A 23 20.34 -2.54 40.11
N LEU A 24 20.94 -1.47 40.63
CA LEU A 24 20.63 -0.09 40.26
C LEU A 24 21.07 0.25 38.82
N LEU A 25 22.25 -0.24 38.41
CA LEU A 25 22.72 -0.18 37.01
C LEU A 25 21.76 -0.91 36.07
N VAL A 26 21.35 -2.14 36.40
CA VAL A 26 20.37 -2.93 35.64
C VAL A 26 18.98 -2.28 35.68
N SER A 27 18.59 -1.65 36.79
CA SER A 27 17.31 -0.94 36.95
C SER A 27 17.26 0.39 36.18
N LEU A 28 18.41 0.93 35.75
CA LEU A 28 18.52 2.06 34.82
C LEU A 28 18.52 1.62 33.33
N THR A 29 18.68 0.31 33.04
CA THR A 29 18.59 -0.27 31.68
C THR A 29 17.20 -0.68 31.15
N PRO A 30 16.06 -0.65 31.90
CA PRO A 30 14.78 -1.16 31.37
C PRO A 30 14.25 -0.28 30.23
N LEU A 31 14.56 1.02 30.23
CA LEU A 31 14.23 1.91 29.13
C LEU A 31 15.02 1.55 27.86
N VAL A 32 16.30 1.18 28.00
CA VAL A 32 17.14 0.74 26.87
C VAL A 32 16.61 -0.58 26.30
N TYR A 33 16.23 -1.53 27.15
CA TYR A 33 15.59 -2.79 26.70
C TYR A 33 14.24 -2.56 26.01
N LEU A 34 13.42 -1.65 26.53
CA LEU A 34 12.13 -1.31 25.92
C LEU A 34 12.33 -0.64 24.55
N LEU A 35 13.25 0.31 24.43
CA LEU A 35 13.54 1.00 23.17
C LEU A 35 14.15 0.07 22.12
N THR A 36 15.04 -0.83 22.52
CA THR A 36 15.63 -1.84 21.62
C THR A 36 14.59 -2.86 21.16
N ALA A 37 13.73 -3.37 22.05
CA ALA A 37 12.63 -4.25 21.68
C ALA A 37 11.64 -3.58 20.72
N LEU A 38 11.25 -2.33 21.00
CA LEU A 38 10.37 -1.55 20.13
C LEU A 38 11.02 -1.30 18.77
N GLY A 39 12.32 -0.99 18.74
CA GLY A 39 13.09 -0.85 17.50
C GLY A 39 13.10 -2.13 16.65
N ILE A 40 13.32 -3.29 17.27
CA ILE A 40 13.29 -4.59 16.58
C ILE A 40 11.89 -4.88 16.02
N ILE A 41 10.83 -4.67 16.81
CA ILE A 41 9.45 -4.88 16.37
C ILE A 41 9.12 -3.99 15.17
N LEU A 42 9.47 -2.71 15.22
CA LEU A 42 9.28 -1.78 14.10
C LEU A 42 10.09 -2.23 12.88
N PHE A 43 11.35 -2.59 13.05
CA PHE A 43 12.19 -3.07 11.95
C PHE A 43 11.60 -4.31 11.27
N VAL A 44 11.19 -5.32 12.04
CA VAL A 44 10.54 -6.54 11.52
C VAL A 44 9.23 -6.18 10.80
N PHE A 45 8.41 -5.28 11.37
CA PHE A 45 7.18 -4.81 10.75
C PHE A 45 7.43 -4.13 9.40
N PHE A 46 8.38 -3.20 9.33
CA PHE A 46 8.71 -2.48 8.10
C PHE A 46 9.37 -3.38 7.04
N VAL A 47 10.30 -4.26 7.44
CA VAL A 47 10.92 -5.22 6.52
C VAL A 47 9.89 -6.21 5.99
N SER A 48 9.05 -6.80 6.86
CA SER A 48 7.98 -7.70 6.45
C SER A 48 7.01 -7.00 5.48
N THR A 49 6.57 -5.78 5.82
CA THR A 49 5.70 -4.97 4.95
C THR A 49 6.36 -4.64 3.61
N TYR A 50 7.65 -4.30 3.60
CA TYR A 50 8.40 -4.01 2.38
C TYR A 50 8.59 -5.26 1.50
N LEU A 51 8.88 -6.42 2.09
CA LEU A 51 8.96 -7.69 1.38
C LEU A 51 7.60 -8.10 0.80
N LEU A 52 6.51 -7.89 1.54
CA LEU A 52 5.14 -8.10 1.03
C LEU A 52 4.80 -7.12 -0.09
N TYR A 53 5.20 -5.85 0.02
CA TYR A 53 5.05 -4.86 -1.04
C TYR A 53 5.80 -5.28 -2.31
N LYS A 54 7.07 -5.71 -2.20
CA LYS A 54 7.87 -6.19 -3.34
C LYS A 54 7.28 -7.46 -3.95
N LYS A 55 6.79 -8.40 -3.13
CA LYS A 55 6.23 -9.69 -3.59
C LYS A 55 4.85 -9.57 -4.23
N LYS A 56 4.00 -8.63 -3.78
CA LYS A 56 2.59 -8.53 -4.22
C LYS A 56 2.17 -7.20 -4.84
N GLN A 57 3.05 -6.19 -4.96
CA GLN A 57 2.71 -4.83 -5.45
C GLN A 57 1.53 -4.19 -4.68
N LYS A 58 1.37 -4.51 -3.38
CA LYS A 58 0.28 -4.02 -2.52
C LYS A 58 0.85 -3.48 -1.21
N PHE A 59 0.55 -2.22 -0.89
CA PHE A 59 1.02 -1.53 0.31
C PHE A 59 0.06 -1.81 1.47
N LEU A 60 0.49 -2.61 2.45
CA LEU A 60 -0.31 -3.10 3.59
C LEU A 60 -0.94 -1.99 4.49
N PRO A 61 -0.31 -0.82 4.70
CA PRO A 61 -0.90 0.26 5.51
C PRO A 61 -2.24 0.79 4.98
N LEU A 62 -2.49 0.69 3.67
CA LEU A 62 -3.75 1.15 3.09
C LEU A 62 -4.93 0.20 3.36
N GLU A 63 -4.68 -1.09 3.54
CA GLU A 63 -5.76 -2.06 3.80
C GLU A 63 -6.23 -2.01 5.25
N ILE A 64 -5.30 -1.77 6.19
CA ILE A 64 -5.63 -1.57 7.61
C ILE A 64 -6.37 -0.24 7.78
N LEU A 65 -5.95 0.83 7.12
CA LEU A 65 -6.66 2.11 7.14
C LEU A 65 -8.03 2.03 6.46
N ASP A 66 -8.20 1.23 5.40
CA ASP A 66 -9.52 0.98 4.79
C ASP A 66 -10.44 0.19 5.74
N ARG A 67 -9.91 -0.82 6.45
CA ARG A 67 -10.68 -1.58 7.46
C ARG A 67 -11.01 -0.74 8.69
N LEU A 68 -10.07 0.06 9.18
CA LEU A 68 -10.27 0.98 10.30
C LEU A 68 -11.25 2.09 9.92
N GLY A 69 -11.15 2.61 8.69
CA GLY A 69 -12.06 3.61 8.13
C GLY A 69 -13.49 3.08 8.02
N LYS A 70 -13.67 1.84 7.57
CA LYS A 70 -14.99 1.16 7.58
C LYS A 70 -15.52 0.97 9.00
N PHE A 71 -14.68 0.49 9.92
CA PHE A 71 -15.06 0.30 11.31
C PHE A 71 -15.48 1.62 11.99
N ILE A 72 -14.76 2.71 11.75
CA ILE A 72 -15.08 4.04 12.28
C ILE A 72 -16.34 4.61 11.60
N ALA A 73 -16.51 4.42 10.28
CA ALA A 73 -17.70 4.86 9.56
C ALA A 73 -18.98 4.16 10.03
N ASP A 74 -18.88 2.86 10.32
CA ASP A 74 -19.98 2.04 10.88
C ASP A 74 -20.27 2.42 12.34
N ALA A 75 -19.24 2.73 13.14
CA ALA A 75 -19.38 3.11 14.54
C ALA A 75 -19.89 4.54 14.78
N LEU A 76 -19.58 5.48 13.89
CA LEU A 76 -19.94 6.89 14.04
C LEU A 76 -21.20 7.32 13.27
N GLY A 77 -21.94 6.39 12.66
CA GLY A 77 -23.18 6.74 11.95
C GLY A 77 -22.95 7.75 10.82
N GLY A 78 -21.95 7.47 9.98
CA GLY A 78 -21.77 8.01 8.62
C GLY A 78 -21.98 9.51 8.38
N ILE A 79 -20.89 10.29 8.36
CA ILE A 79 -20.77 11.35 7.34
C ILE A 79 -20.47 10.64 6.02
N SER A 80 -21.52 10.44 5.24
CA SER A 80 -21.47 9.87 3.89
C SER A 80 -20.74 10.80 2.93
N SER A 81 -19.40 10.76 2.92
CA SER A 81 -18.59 11.29 1.83
C SER A 81 -18.12 10.14 0.93
N ASP A 82 -19.08 9.50 0.26
CA ASP A 82 -18.87 8.93 -1.05
C ASP A 82 -20.24 8.70 -1.67
N LYS A 83 -20.77 9.76 -2.29
CA LYS A 83 -21.79 9.57 -3.31
C LYS A 83 -21.11 8.88 -4.50
N LYS A 84 -20.87 7.56 -4.39
CA LYS A 84 -20.70 6.69 -5.55
C LYS A 84 -21.89 7.02 -6.45
N PRO A 85 -21.68 7.48 -7.69
CA PRO A 85 -22.80 7.86 -8.54
C PRO A 85 -23.73 6.65 -8.61
N SER A 86 -24.95 6.85 -8.13
CA SER A 86 -26.01 5.86 -8.13
C SER A 86 -26.17 5.38 -9.57
N LYS A 87 -25.68 4.17 -9.84
CA LYS A 87 -25.95 3.47 -11.08
C LYS A 87 -27.45 3.21 -11.10
N ALA A 88 -28.18 3.99 -11.89
CA ALA A 88 -29.35 3.46 -12.57
C ALA A 88 -28.92 2.13 -13.25
N PRO A 89 -29.79 1.10 -13.34
CA PRO A 89 -29.47 -0.15 -14.03
C PRO A 89 -29.12 0.17 -15.48
N GLY A 90 -27.82 0.39 -15.72
CA GLY A 90 -27.32 1.04 -16.90
C GLY A 90 -27.17 0.02 -18.00
N ARG A 91 -27.85 0.25 -19.13
CA ARG A 91 -27.59 -0.47 -20.38
C ARG A 91 -26.08 -0.64 -20.56
N ILE A 92 -25.65 -1.88 -20.79
CA ILE A 92 -24.25 -2.18 -21.12
C ILE A 92 -23.88 -1.30 -22.32
N SER A 93 -22.82 -0.48 -22.20
CA SER A 93 -22.41 0.39 -23.30
C SER A 93 -22.11 -0.46 -24.54
N PRO A 94 -22.44 -0.02 -25.76
CA PRO A 94 -22.16 -0.79 -26.97
C PRO A 94 -20.64 -1.00 -27.15
N PRO A 95 -20.22 -2.02 -27.93
CA PRO A 95 -18.81 -2.14 -28.29
C PRO A 95 -18.34 -0.89 -29.03
N LEU A 96 -17.09 -0.49 -28.83
CA LEU A 96 -16.47 0.59 -29.61
C LEU A 96 -16.33 0.13 -31.07
N SER A 97 -16.80 0.95 -32.01
CA SER A 97 -16.55 0.73 -33.43
C SER A 97 -15.06 0.91 -33.74
N GLN A 98 -14.59 0.34 -34.85
CA GLN A 98 -13.19 0.45 -35.22
C GLN A 98 -12.76 1.92 -35.37
N LYS A 99 -13.57 2.74 -36.06
CA LYS A 99 -13.36 4.19 -36.21
C LYS A 99 -13.22 4.92 -34.86
N GLN A 100 -13.97 4.51 -33.84
CA GLN A 100 -13.83 5.10 -32.50
C GLN A 100 -12.52 4.70 -31.84
N LYS A 101 -12.10 3.45 -31.98
CA LYS A 101 -10.81 2.98 -31.46
C LYS A 101 -9.65 3.72 -32.10
N ASP A 102 -9.66 3.82 -33.44
CA ASP A 102 -8.61 4.49 -34.21
C ASP A 102 -8.49 5.97 -33.78
N LYS A 103 -9.64 6.65 -33.63
CA LYS A 103 -9.68 8.03 -33.12
C LYS A 103 -9.03 8.15 -31.74
N ILE A 104 -9.34 7.25 -30.82
CA ILE A 104 -8.75 7.26 -29.47
C ILE A 104 -7.24 7.01 -29.52
N ILE A 105 -6.79 6.05 -30.33
CA ILE A 105 -5.37 5.71 -30.46
C ILE A 105 -4.58 6.90 -31.02
N ILE A 106 -5.07 7.53 -32.08
CA ILE A 106 -4.38 8.63 -32.75
C ILE A 106 -4.48 9.93 -31.94
N GLU A 107 -5.70 10.38 -31.62
CA GLU A 107 -5.90 11.72 -31.06
C GLU A 107 -5.56 11.78 -29.58
N LEU A 108 -5.97 10.78 -28.79
CA LEU A 108 -5.79 10.82 -27.34
C LEU A 108 -4.43 10.25 -26.95
N ALA A 109 -4.02 9.12 -27.52
CA ALA A 109 -2.79 8.42 -27.14
C ALA A 109 -1.58 8.78 -28.00
N LYS A 110 -1.77 9.66 -29.00
CA LYS A 110 -0.71 10.12 -29.91
C LYS A 110 0.01 8.95 -30.59
N GLY A 111 -0.73 7.86 -30.85
CA GLY A 111 -0.19 6.64 -31.47
C GLY A 111 0.79 5.87 -30.58
N ARG A 112 0.72 6.00 -29.25
CA ARG A 112 1.62 5.29 -28.33
C ARG A 112 0.89 4.61 -27.18
N CYS A 113 1.52 3.60 -26.61
CA CYS A 113 1.10 3.01 -25.34
C CYS A 113 1.17 4.06 -24.22
N GLU A 114 0.09 4.24 -23.47
CA GLU A 114 0.01 5.24 -22.39
C GLU A 114 0.67 4.78 -21.09
N TYR A 115 1.07 3.50 -21.01
CA TYR A 115 1.73 3.00 -19.82
C TYR A 115 3.10 3.67 -19.62
N PRO A 116 3.42 4.19 -18.42
CA PRO A 116 4.67 4.90 -18.16
C PRO A 116 5.90 4.11 -18.58
N ASN A 117 6.86 4.79 -19.21
CA ASN A 117 8.11 4.21 -19.72
C ASN A 117 7.93 3.15 -20.82
N CYS A 118 6.77 3.09 -21.47
CA CYS A 118 6.55 2.27 -22.65
C CYS A 118 6.53 3.13 -23.91
N ASN A 119 7.40 2.82 -24.87
CA ASN A 119 7.49 3.53 -26.15
C ASN A 119 6.96 2.68 -27.33
N ARG A 120 6.06 1.73 -27.08
CA ARG A 120 5.46 0.93 -28.16
C ARG A 120 4.43 1.76 -28.91
N GLU A 121 4.53 1.75 -30.23
CA GLU A 121 3.64 2.49 -31.15
C GLU A 121 2.80 1.54 -32.03
N GLU A 122 3.10 0.23 -32.01
CA GLU A 122 2.45 -0.77 -32.85
C GLU A 122 1.44 -1.63 -32.09
N ASN A 123 0.42 -2.11 -32.82
CA ASN A 123 -0.62 -3.03 -32.34
C ASN A 123 -1.31 -2.51 -31.06
N LEU A 124 -1.63 -1.21 -31.04
CA LEU A 124 -2.25 -0.56 -29.90
C LEU A 124 -3.73 -0.92 -29.78
N GLU A 125 -4.16 -1.15 -28.54
CA GLU A 125 -5.52 -1.56 -28.23
C GLU A 125 -6.13 -0.67 -27.15
N VAL A 126 -7.43 -0.40 -27.28
CA VAL A 126 -8.18 0.39 -26.30
C VAL A 126 -8.71 -0.54 -25.21
N HIS A 127 -8.22 -0.34 -23.99
CA HIS A 127 -8.62 -1.08 -22.81
C HIS A 127 -9.66 -0.30 -21.98
N HIS A 128 -10.72 -0.99 -21.55
CA HIS A 128 -11.70 -0.47 -20.58
C HIS A 128 -11.22 -0.72 -19.15
N ILE A 129 -10.88 0.35 -18.43
CA ILE A 129 -10.42 0.26 -17.02
C ILE A 129 -11.48 -0.42 -16.14
N ILE A 130 -12.72 0.04 -16.24
CA ILE A 130 -13.90 -0.66 -15.73
C ILE A 130 -14.50 -1.39 -16.92
N PRO A 131 -14.55 -2.74 -16.90
CA PRO A 131 -15.11 -3.52 -18.00
C PRO A 131 -16.57 -3.14 -18.28
N ARG A 132 -16.98 -3.24 -19.56
CA ARG A 132 -18.37 -3.02 -19.98
C ARG A 132 -19.36 -3.94 -19.24
N SER A 133 -18.97 -5.19 -18.98
CA SER A 133 -19.76 -6.16 -18.21
C SER A 133 -20.03 -5.71 -16.76
N GLN A 134 -19.18 -4.83 -16.23
CA GLN A 134 -19.34 -4.21 -14.91
C GLN A 134 -19.97 -2.82 -14.98
N GLY A 135 -20.56 -2.45 -16.13
CA GLY A 135 -21.17 -1.14 -16.38
C GLY A 135 -20.17 -0.03 -16.67
N GLY A 136 -18.96 -0.36 -17.13
CA GLY A 136 -18.01 0.62 -17.64
C GLY A 136 -18.52 1.33 -18.89
N ARG A 137 -18.42 2.67 -18.90
CA ARG A 137 -18.86 3.52 -20.01
C ARG A 137 -17.76 3.69 -21.05
N ASN A 138 -18.15 4.00 -22.29
CA ASN A 138 -17.24 4.42 -23.37
C ASN A 138 -16.86 5.90 -23.22
N THR A 139 -16.40 6.30 -22.05
CA THR A 139 -15.93 7.67 -21.75
C THR A 139 -14.42 7.70 -21.72
N TYR A 140 -13.78 8.78 -22.15
CA TYR A 140 -12.32 8.89 -22.19
C TYR A 140 -11.64 8.63 -20.84
N ASP A 141 -12.29 8.98 -19.72
CA ASP A 141 -11.76 8.73 -18.38
C ASP A 141 -11.76 7.24 -17.97
N ASN A 142 -12.44 6.38 -18.74
CA ASN A 142 -12.51 4.93 -18.53
C ASN A 142 -11.79 4.13 -19.63
N LEU A 143 -11.17 4.81 -20.60
CA LEU A 143 -10.49 4.21 -21.74
C LEU A 143 -9.01 4.57 -21.70
N ILE A 144 -8.15 3.57 -21.88
CA ILE A 144 -6.70 3.76 -21.95
C ILE A 144 -6.14 2.94 -23.12
N VAL A 145 -5.17 3.50 -23.84
CA VAL A 145 -4.51 2.82 -24.95
C VAL A 145 -3.25 2.12 -24.47
N LEU A 146 -3.18 0.80 -24.72
CA LEU A 146 -2.10 -0.05 -24.26
C LEU A 146 -1.56 -0.89 -25.43
N CYS A 147 -0.28 -1.27 -25.36
CA CYS A 147 0.26 -2.31 -26.23
C CYS A 147 -0.21 -3.70 -25.76
N PRO A 148 -0.12 -4.75 -26.59
CA PRO A 148 -0.66 -6.08 -26.28
C PRO A 148 -0.12 -6.67 -24.96
N THR A 149 1.14 -6.35 -24.64
CA THR A 149 1.80 -6.78 -23.39
C THR A 149 1.13 -6.17 -22.16
N HIS A 150 0.95 -4.84 -22.14
CA HIS A 150 0.31 -4.15 -21.02
C HIS A 150 -1.20 -4.37 -20.99
N HIS A 151 -1.83 -4.56 -22.14
CA HIS A 151 -3.24 -4.93 -22.24
C HIS A 151 -3.49 -6.28 -21.54
N ALA A 152 -2.72 -7.31 -21.90
CA ALA A 152 -2.81 -8.62 -21.26
C ALA A 152 -2.48 -8.58 -19.75
N MET A 153 -1.52 -7.73 -19.35
CA MET A 153 -1.20 -7.52 -17.94
C MET A 153 -2.35 -6.86 -17.17
N ALA A 154 -3.04 -5.89 -17.78
CA ALA A 154 -4.21 -5.24 -17.21
C ALA A 154 -5.41 -6.21 -17.10
N ASP A 155 -5.67 -7.01 -18.15
CA ASP A 155 -6.75 -8.01 -18.14
C ASP A 155 -6.58 -9.05 -17.03
N LYS A 156 -5.35 -9.49 -16.80
CA LYS A 156 -5.00 -10.43 -15.72
C LYS A 156 -4.98 -9.78 -14.33
N GLY A 157 -5.22 -8.47 -14.24
CA GLY A 157 -5.17 -7.71 -12.98
C GLY A 157 -3.74 -7.48 -12.45
N GLY A 158 -2.71 -7.71 -13.27
CA GLY A 158 -1.31 -7.42 -12.94
C GLY A 158 -1.02 -5.92 -12.86
N ILE A 159 -1.80 -5.10 -13.57
CA ILE A 159 -1.84 -3.64 -13.38
C ILE A 159 -3.14 -3.29 -12.65
N PRO A 160 -3.10 -2.70 -11.44
CA PRO A 160 -4.31 -2.35 -10.72
C PRO A 160 -5.08 -1.23 -11.43
N ARG A 161 -6.42 -1.31 -11.42
CA ARG A 161 -7.30 -0.30 -12.05
C ARG A 161 -7.00 1.13 -11.58
N SER A 162 -6.71 1.31 -10.29
CA SER A 162 -6.34 2.61 -9.72
C SER A 162 -5.11 3.22 -10.40
N ARG A 163 -4.14 2.40 -10.81
CA ARG A 163 -2.97 2.86 -11.56
C ARG A 163 -3.32 3.31 -12.97
N LEU A 164 -4.19 2.57 -13.67
CA LEU A 164 -4.68 2.96 -14.99
C LEU A 164 -5.49 4.27 -14.92
N GLN A 165 -6.35 4.42 -13.90
CA GLN A 165 -7.10 5.65 -13.64
C GLN A 165 -6.17 6.83 -13.37
N TYR A 166 -5.10 6.61 -12.59
CA TYR A 166 -4.09 7.63 -12.34
C TYR A 166 -3.45 8.11 -13.65
N ILE A 167 -3.07 7.20 -14.54
CA ILE A 167 -2.48 7.53 -15.84
C ILE A 167 -3.46 8.36 -16.68
N VAL A 168 -4.70 7.90 -16.83
CA VAL A 168 -5.71 8.60 -17.65
C VAL A 168 -6.03 9.99 -17.10
N ARG A 169 -6.11 10.15 -15.77
CA ARG A 169 -6.34 11.46 -15.13
C ARG A 169 -5.21 12.45 -15.37
N HIS A 170 -3.98 11.97 -15.51
CA HIS A 170 -2.79 12.78 -15.72
C HIS A 170 -2.26 12.67 -17.16
N ARG A 171 -3.09 12.23 -18.12
CA ARG A 171 -2.68 12.24 -19.54
C ARG A 171 -2.56 13.71 -19.95
N ASN A 172 -1.38 14.10 -20.40
CA ASN A 172 -1.13 15.46 -20.90
C ASN A 172 -1.95 15.65 -22.18
N ARG A 173 -3.00 16.48 -22.09
CA ARG A 173 -3.84 16.87 -23.23
C ARG A 173 -3.11 17.90 -24.07
#